data_AF-A0A0A1UTZ3-F1
#
_entry.id   AF-A0A0A1UTZ3-F1
#
_cell.length_a   1.000
_cell.length_b   1.000
_cell.length_c   1.000
_cell.angle_alpha   90.00
_cell.angle_beta   90.00
_cell.angle_gamma   90.00
#
_symmetry.space_group_name_H-M   'P 1'
#
loop_
_entity.id
_entity.type
_entity.pdbx_description
1 polymer ?
#
loop_
_entity_poly.entity_id
_entity_poly.type
_entity_poly.pdbx_seq_one_letter_code
_entity_poly.pdbx_strand_id
1 'polypeptide(L)'
;MVQYVLTPWWDRNELLLVRDQFYAASSDISSRPSPARRYASHPEGSEVSNKDHHARSQPSQSADGDGDTTDQQRQAVARVSMWMQRGNCPHLVEATALLTAAVLSDHLGSADAGGSYAVRAAYSAAFSRFVTGLLDGHQDKQRKQSMYSIAKTIGLPATFVELRHQATHEQLPSLAKLRAAARKALAWIWDYYWKDLADESRGSKHDACREAVLEYLRGEGDDAQREKTMRRLGGFEKDRVLAVIAVLQAELPGNQVYLRCLKLSKEIMMRADEEENEDEEKDDDDDDDDDDRGKGEAQSLDGAAAESSCGWWLYEGEWTAKPIGMV
;
A
#
# COMPACT_ATOMS: atom_id res chain seq x y z
N MET A 1 24.17 12.91 11.39
CA MET A 1 22.72 13.03 11.66
C MET A 1 21.98 13.54 10.43
N VAL A 2 21.94 12.77 9.33
CA VAL A 2 21.25 13.17 8.07
C VAL A 2 20.19 12.16 7.63
N GLN A 3 19.77 11.26 8.53
CA GLN A 3 18.86 10.14 8.23
C GLN A 3 17.45 10.34 8.79
N TYR A 4 17.03 11.60 9.00
CA TYR A 4 15.66 11.89 9.47
C TYR A 4 14.83 12.44 8.31
N VAL A 5 13.79 11.69 7.94
CA VAL A 5 12.74 12.14 7.03
C VAL A 5 11.46 12.25 7.85
N LEU A 6 10.90 13.45 7.93
CA LEU A 6 9.68 13.72 8.68
C LEU A 6 8.47 13.44 7.80
N THR A 7 7.56 12.59 8.28
CA THR A 7 6.31 12.23 7.60
C THR A 7 5.10 12.71 8.39
N PRO A 8 3.96 13.02 7.73
CA PRO A 8 2.76 13.50 8.43
C PRO A 8 1.91 12.40 9.06
N TRP A 9 2.09 11.15 8.63
CA TRP A 9 1.48 9.97 9.22
C TRP A 9 2.30 9.48 10.42
N TRP A 10 1.61 8.82 11.34
CA TRP A 10 2.11 8.25 12.58
C TRP A 10 3.11 7.12 12.35
N ASP A 11 2.71 6.14 11.55
CA ASP A 11 3.52 4.99 11.19
C ASP A 11 3.24 4.52 9.76
N ARG A 12 3.97 3.48 9.32
CA ARG A 12 3.79 2.91 7.98
C ARG A 12 2.42 2.25 7.80
N ASN A 13 1.85 1.67 8.85
CA ASN A 13 0.57 0.97 8.78
C ASN A 13 -0.56 1.95 8.48
N GLU A 14 -0.52 3.16 9.07
CA GLU A 14 -1.47 4.22 8.78
C GLU A 14 -1.45 4.61 7.29
N LEU A 15 -0.26 4.70 6.69
CA LEU A 15 -0.12 5.00 5.27
C LEU A 15 -0.68 3.87 4.38
N LEU A 16 -0.39 2.62 4.72
CA LEU A 16 -0.87 1.46 3.96
C LEU A 16 -2.39 1.30 4.09
N LEU A 17 -2.97 1.57 5.26
CA LEU A 17 -4.41 1.58 5.44
C LEU A 17 -5.08 2.61 4.53
N VAL A 18 -4.55 3.85 4.47
CA VAL A 18 -5.08 4.89 3.58
C VAL A 18 -4.95 4.51 2.11
N ARG A 19 -3.85 3.86 1.72
CA ARG A 19 -3.70 3.31 0.37
C ARG A 19 -4.82 2.31 0.06
N ASP A 20 -5.03 1.34 0.95
CA ASP A 20 -5.99 0.27 0.72
C ASP A 20 -7.42 0.84 0.66
N GLN A 21 -7.74 1.83 1.50
CA GLN A 21 -9.01 2.57 1.44
C GLN A 21 -9.22 3.34 0.12
N PHE A 22 -8.17 3.92 -0.48
CA PHE A 22 -8.29 4.57 -1.78
C PHE A 22 -8.57 3.57 -2.92
N TYR A 23 -7.93 2.41 -2.88
CA TYR A 23 -7.89 1.44 -3.98
C TYR A 23 -8.61 0.11 -3.68
N ALA A 24 -9.48 0.06 -2.68
CA ALA A 24 -10.16 -1.17 -2.21
C ALA A 24 -10.82 -1.98 -3.34
N ALA A 25 -11.43 -1.31 -4.32
CA ALA A 25 -12.05 -1.94 -5.49
C ALA A 25 -11.05 -2.60 -6.47
N SER A 26 -9.78 -2.18 -6.48
CA SER A 26 -8.74 -2.72 -7.35
C SER A 26 -8.12 -4.01 -6.78
N SER A 27 -8.14 -4.18 -5.46
CA SER A 27 -7.64 -5.38 -4.76
C SER A 27 -8.45 -6.63 -5.11
N ASP A 28 -9.78 -6.50 -5.26
CA ASP A 28 -10.68 -7.61 -5.57
C ASP A 28 -10.64 -8.08 -7.03
N ILE A 29 -10.09 -7.29 -7.94
CA ILE A 29 -9.97 -7.66 -9.35
C ILE A 29 -8.82 -8.65 -9.57
N SER A 30 -7.81 -8.66 -8.69
CA SER A 30 -6.69 -9.60 -8.76
C SER A 30 -7.02 -11.02 -8.25
N SER A 31 -8.08 -11.16 -7.44
CA SER A 31 -8.42 -12.41 -6.74
C SER A 31 -9.54 -13.23 -7.40
N ARG A 32 -10.20 -12.73 -8.45
CA ARG A 32 -11.30 -13.44 -9.12
C ARG A 32 -10.86 -14.12 -10.43
N PRO A 33 -10.83 -15.46 -10.51
CA PRO A 33 -10.67 -16.14 -11.79
C PRO A 33 -11.86 -15.82 -12.69
N SER A 34 -11.58 -15.29 -13.87
CA SER A 34 -12.59 -15.00 -14.90
C SER A 34 -13.34 -16.30 -15.25
N PRO A 35 -14.69 -16.34 -15.16
CA PRO A 35 -15.41 -17.52 -15.63
C PRO A 35 -15.28 -17.58 -17.15
N ALA A 36 -14.67 -18.68 -17.62
CA ALA A 36 -14.50 -18.98 -19.02
C ALA A 36 -15.84 -18.82 -19.77
N ARG A 37 -15.84 -17.92 -20.76
CA ARG A 37 -16.95 -17.64 -21.66
C ARG A 37 -17.17 -18.88 -22.54
N ARG A 38 -18.05 -19.80 -22.11
CA ARG A 38 -18.54 -20.89 -22.97
C ARG A 38 -19.38 -20.27 -24.09
N TYR A 39 -18.82 -20.31 -25.30
CA TYR A 39 -19.60 -20.19 -26.53
C TYR A 39 -20.55 -21.38 -26.62
N ALA A 40 -21.84 -21.14 -26.45
CA ALA A 40 -22.89 -22.08 -26.84
C ALA A 40 -23.68 -21.45 -27.99
N SER A 41 -23.66 -22.13 -29.12
CA SER A 41 -24.35 -21.85 -30.36
C SER A 41 -25.86 -22.03 -30.22
N HIS A 42 -26.63 -21.04 -30.70
CA HIS A 42 -28.07 -21.18 -30.97
C HIS A 42 -28.28 -21.34 -32.49
N PRO A 43 -29.18 -22.23 -32.95
CA PRO A 43 -29.84 -22.09 -34.24
C PRO A 43 -31.21 -21.39 -34.09
N GLU A 44 -31.59 -20.74 -35.18
CA GLU A 44 -32.82 -19.99 -35.38
C GLU A 44 -34.11 -20.84 -35.29
N GLY A 45 -35.20 -20.19 -34.89
CA GLY A 45 -36.56 -20.75 -34.94
C GLY A 45 -37.59 -19.75 -34.43
N SER A 46 -38.41 -19.25 -35.35
CA SER A 46 -39.52 -18.31 -35.20
C SER A 46 -40.64 -18.75 -34.23
N GLU A 47 -41.28 -17.82 -33.52
CA GLU A 47 -42.70 -17.44 -33.70
C GLU A 47 -43.23 -16.50 -32.59
N VAL A 48 -44.20 -15.69 -33.00
CA VAL A 48 -44.93 -14.60 -32.34
C VAL A 48 -45.89 -15.08 -31.24
N SER A 49 -46.07 -14.31 -30.15
CA SER A 49 -47.39 -13.86 -29.64
C SER A 49 -47.30 -13.08 -28.31
N ASN A 50 -48.06 -11.99 -28.23
CA ASN A 50 -48.26 -11.12 -27.06
C ASN A 50 -48.99 -11.83 -25.90
N LYS A 51 -48.64 -11.49 -24.64
CA LYS A 51 -49.60 -11.19 -23.56
C LYS A 51 -48.95 -10.69 -22.26
N ASP A 52 -49.35 -9.47 -21.91
CA ASP A 52 -49.74 -8.93 -20.60
C ASP A 52 -48.86 -9.05 -19.34
N HIS A 53 -48.62 -7.84 -18.83
CA HIS A 53 -48.06 -7.39 -17.57
C HIS A 53 -48.71 -8.00 -16.31
N HIS A 54 -47.88 -8.59 -15.43
CA HIS A 54 -47.75 -8.19 -14.02
C HIS A 54 -46.75 -9.12 -13.30
N ALA A 55 -45.49 -8.72 -13.23
CA ALA A 55 -44.51 -9.32 -12.34
C ALA A 55 -43.97 -8.24 -11.40
N ARG A 56 -44.26 -8.44 -10.13
CA ARG A 56 -43.87 -7.65 -8.96
C ARG A 56 -42.35 -7.57 -8.89
N SER A 57 -41.80 -6.37 -9.10
CA SER A 57 -40.37 -6.09 -8.98
C SER A 57 -39.90 -6.39 -7.55
N GLN A 58 -39.16 -7.49 -7.38
CA GLN A 58 -38.29 -7.67 -6.23
C GLN A 58 -37.07 -6.74 -6.42
N PRO A 59 -36.66 -5.98 -5.40
CA PRO A 59 -35.41 -5.23 -5.47
C PRO A 59 -34.25 -6.22 -5.46
N SER A 60 -33.47 -6.20 -6.54
CA SER A 60 -32.19 -6.90 -6.65
C SER A 60 -31.24 -6.38 -5.58
N GLN A 61 -30.88 -7.27 -4.66
CA GLN A 61 -29.85 -7.10 -3.65
C GLN A 61 -28.47 -7.03 -4.34
N SER A 62 -27.96 -5.80 -4.55
CA SER A 62 -26.57 -5.57 -4.95
C SER A 62 -26.02 -4.21 -4.50
N ALA A 63 -26.70 -3.53 -3.57
CA ALA A 63 -26.39 -2.14 -3.18
C ALA A 63 -25.42 -2.01 -1.99
N ASP A 64 -25.18 -3.08 -1.23
CA ASP A 64 -24.45 -2.97 0.05
C ASP A 64 -22.92 -2.83 -0.10
N GLY A 65 -22.32 -3.27 -1.22
CA GLY A 65 -20.86 -3.21 -1.43
C GLY A 65 -20.32 -1.88 -1.97
N ASP A 66 -21.15 -1.11 -2.69
CA ASP A 66 -20.75 0.16 -3.30
C ASP A 66 -20.72 1.31 -2.26
N GLY A 67 -21.59 1.23 -1.25
CA GLY A 67 -21.63 2.15 -0.12
C GLY A 67 -20.37 2.09 0.75
N ASP A 68 -19.95 0.88 1.14
CA ASP A 68 -18.79 0.67 2.00
C ASP A 68 -17.49 1.17 1.34
N THR A 69 -17.30 0.87 0.05
CA THR A 69 -16.13 1.36 -0.71
C THR A 69 -16.10 2.89 -0.76
N THR A 70 -17.25 3.51 -0.99
CA THR A 70 -17.38 4.98 -1.05
C THR A 70 -17.05 5.61 0.32
N ASP A 71 -17.49 4.99 1.41
CA ASP A 71 -17.24 5.47 2.77
C ASP A 71 -15.77 5.34 3.18
N GLN A 72 -15.11 4.23 2.81
CA GLN A 72 -13.67 4.06 2.99
C GLN A 72 -12.88 5.15 2.24
N GLN A 73 -13.24 5.43 0.99
CA GLN A 73 -12.60 6.50 0.21
C GLN A 73 -12.83 7.88 0.84
N ARG A 74 -14.03 8.16 1.38
CA ARG A 74 -14.31 9.42 2.12
C ARG A 74 -13.42 9.54 3.35
N GLN A 75 -13.25 8.47 4.11
CA GLN A 75 -12.39 8.45 5.28
C GLN A 75 -10.91 8.69 4.91
N ALA A 76 -10.44 8.05 3.83
CA ALA A 76 -9.08 8.26 3.32
C ALA A 76 -8.84 9.72 2.89
N VAL A 77 -9.78 10.33 2.16
CA VAL A 77 -9.71 11.75 1.78
C VAL A 77 -9.63 12.65 3.03
N ALA A 78 -10.46 12.40 4.04
CA ALA A 78 -10.45 13.17 5.28
C ALA A 78 -9.11 13.02 6.02
N ARG A 79 -8.55 11.81 6.06
CA ARG A 79 -7.25 11.54 6.67
C ARG A 79 -6.12 12.28 5.96
N VAL A 80 -6.07 12.22 4.63
CA VAL A 80 -5.04 12.95 3.86
C VAL A 80 -5.19 14.46 4.02
N SER A 81 -6.41 14.99 4.12
CA SER A 81 -6.63 16.42 4.40
C SER A 81 -5.98 16.85 5.71
N MET A 82 -6.06 16.02 6.75
CA MET A 82 -5.34 16.25 8.01
C MET A 82 -3.82 16.23 7.82
N TRP A 83 -3.29 15.26 7.07
CA TRP A 83 -1.85 15.18 6.78
C TRP A 83 -1.34 16.41 6.02
N MET A 84 -2.14 16.96 5.09
CA MET A 84 -1.79 18.19 4.39
C MET A 84 -1.67 19.39 5.35
N GLN A 85 -2.51 19.47 6.39
CA GLN A 85 -2.42 20.52 7.40
C GLN A 85 -1.22 20.36 8.34
N ARG A 86 -0.79 19.12 8.61
CA ARG A 86 0.44 18.83 9.36
C ARG A 86 1.72 19.23 8.61
N GLY A 87 1.65 19.33 7.28
CA GLY A 87 2.77 19.67 6.41
C GLY A 87 3.58 18.46 5.94
N ASN A 88 4.49 18.67 5.00
CA ASN A 88 5.35 17.61 4.40
C ASN A 88 4.58 16.42 3.81
N CYS A 89 3.34 16.61 3.36
CA CYS A 89 2.59 15.58 2.65
C CYS A 89 3.15 15.40 1.23
N PRO A 90 3.50 14.18 0.78
CA PRO A 90 3.95 13.97 -0.58
C PRO A 90 2.89 14.36 -1.60
N HIS A 91 3.31 15.04 -2.68
CA HIS A 91 2.41 15.55 -3.73
C HIS A 91 1.50 14.48 -4.32
N LEU A 92 1.99 13.24 -4.49
CA LEU A 92 1.19 12.14 -5.05
C LEU A 92 0.09 11.66 -4.10
N VAL A 93 0.30 11.77 -2.79
CA VAL A 93 -0.73 11.48 -1.78
C VAL A 93 -1.83 12.54 -1.84
N GLU A 94 -1.45 13.82 -1.89
CA GLU A 94 -2.39 14.93 -2.08
C GLU A 94 -3.18 14.79 -3.40
N ALA A 95 -2.49 14.53 -4.52
CA ALA A 95 -3.12 14.38 -5.82
C ALA A 95 -4.15 13.23 -5.85
N THR A 96 -3.83 12.11 -5.19
CA THR A 96 -4.75 10.97 -5.06
C THR A 96 -6.01 11.37 -4.30
N ALA A 97 -5.87 12.09 -3.18
CA ALA A 97 -7.01 12.56 -2.40
C ALA A 97 -7.87 13.57 -3.17
N LEU A 98 -7.26 14.54 -3.87
CA LEU A 98 -7.98 15.53 -4.67
C LEU A 98 -8.78 14.89 -5.82
N LEU A 99 -8.16 13.94 -6.55
CA LEU A 99 -8.83 13.22 -7.63
C LEU A 99 -9.97 12.35 -7.10
N THR A 100 -9.75 11.64 -6.00
CA THR A 100 -10.79 10.82 -5.36
C THR A 100 -11.93 11.67 -4.83
N ALA A 101 -11.65 12.82 -4.20
CA ALA A 101 -12.68 13.76 -3.74
C ALA A 101 -13.55 14.29 -4.89
N ALA A 102 -12.95 14.57 -6.06
CA ALA A 102 -13.69 14.96 -7.25
C ALA A 102 -14.59 13.83 -7.77
N VAL A 103 -14.12 12.58 -7.73
CA VAL A 103 -14.94 11.39 -8.05
C VAL A 103 -16.12 11.24 -7.08
N LEU A 104 -15.87 11.29 -5.78
CA LEU A 104 -16.92 11.17 -4.76
C LEU A 104 -17.98 12.29 -4.87
N SER A 105 -17.56 13.49 -5.26
CA SER A 105 -18.46 14.63 -5.46
C SER A 105 -19.34 14.49 -6.70
N ASP A 106 -18.83 13.82 -7.75
CA ASP A 106 -19.57 13.57 -8.99
C ASP A 106 -20.75 12.62 -8.79
N HIS A 107 -20.56 11.58 -7.96
CA HIS A 107 -21.63 10.65 -7.59
C HIS A 107 -22.78 11.35 -6.84
N LEU A 108 -22.45 12.35 -6.00
CA LEU A 108 -23.44 13.13 -5.26
C LEU A 108 -24.08 14.24 -6.12
N GLY A 109 -23.31 14.86 -7.01
CA GLY A 109 -23.72 16.03 -7.80
C GLY A 109 -24.57 15.71 -9.03
N SER A 110 -24.82 14.43 -9.34
CA SER A 110 -25.59 14.02 -10.54
C SER A 110 -27.06 14.44 -10.51
N ALA A 111 -27.59 14.86 -9.36
CA ALA A 111 -28.98 15.26 -9.19
C ALA A 111 -29.27 16.74 -9.52
N ASP A 112 -28.26 17.62 -9.58
CA ASP A 112 -28.43 19.07 -9.74
C ASP A 112 -27.71 19.64 -10.96
N ALA A 113 -28.40 20.49 -11.73
CA ALA A 113 -27.84 21.14 -12.93
C ALA A 113 -26.61 22.03 -12.62
N GLY A 114 -26.58 22.66 -11.44
CA GLY A 114 -25.41 23.41 -10.94
C GLY A 114 -24.24 22.50 -10.50
N GLY A 115 -24.56 21.27 -10.06
CA GLY A 115 -23.58 20.25 -9.68
C GLY A 115 -22.67 19.85 -10.84
N SER A 116 -23.20 19.79 -12.06
CA SER A 116 -22.42 19.44 -13.25
C SER A 116 -21.25 20.39 -13.53
N TYR A 117 -21.44 21.71 -13.36
CA TYR A 117 -20.35 22.68 -13.55
C TYR A 117 -19.33 22.62 -12.41
N ALA A 118 -19.81 22.55 -11.17
CA ALA A 118 -18.95 22.45 -9.98
C ALA A 118 -18.06 21.20 -10.03
N VAL A 119 -18.62 20.05 -10.42
CA VAL A 119 -17.87 18.80 -10.58
C VAL A 119 -16.82 18.90 -11.68
N ARG A 120 -17.15 19.50 -12.83
CA ARG A 120 -16.17 19.74 -13.91
C ARG A 120 -15.01 20.62 -13.43
N ALA A 121 -15.32 21.66 -12.65
CA ALA A 121 -14.30 22.53 -12.07
C ALA A 121 -13.42 21.79 -11.06
N ALA A 122 -14.02 20.97 -10.19
CA ALA A 122 -13.30 20.15 -9.21
C ALA A 122 -12.33 19.17 -9.88
N TYR A 123 -12.79 18.42 -10.89
CA TYR A 123 -11.92 17.54 -11.66
C TYR A 123 -10.79 18.29 -12.36
N SER A 124 -11.10 19.42 -12.99
CA SER A 124 -10.10 20.21 -13.72
C SER A 124 -9.04 20.77 -12.78
N ALA A 125 -9.44 21.23 -11.60
CA ALA A 125 -8.53 21.73 -10.57
C ALA A 125 -7.64 20.61 -10.01
N ALA A 126 -8.24 19.46 -9.63
CA ALA A 126 -7.50 18.31 -9.12
C ALA A 126 -6.49 17.77 -10.14
N PHE A 127 -6.93 17.61 -11.40
CA PHE A 127 -6.08 17.12 -12.49
C PHE A 127 -4.95 18.10 -12.83
N SER A 128 -5.24 19.40 -12.86
CA SER A 128 -4.22 20.42 -13.13
C SER A 128 -3.18 20.47 -12.02
N ARG A 129 -3.59 20.37 -10.74
CA ARG A 129 -2.66 20.27 -9.61
C ARG A 129 -1.79 19.03 -9.68
N PHE A 130 -2.38 17.87 -9.96
CA PHE A 130 -1.64 16.62 -10.16
C PHE A 130 -0.52 16.79 -11.19
N VAL A 131 -0.86 17.18 -12.42
CA VAL A 131 0.09 17.28 -13.53
C VAL A 131 1.14 18.35 -13.28
N THR A 132 0.74 19.56 -12.86
CA THR A 132 1.70 20.65 -12.64
C THR A 132 2.64 20.36 -11.47
N GLY A 133 2.12 19.94 -10.31
CA GLY A 133 2.98 19.66 -9.17
C GLY A 133 3.95 18.48 -9.41
N LEU A 134 3.52 17.46 -10.15
CA LEU A 134 4.39 16.35 -10.52
C LEU A 134 5.53 16.81 -11.44
N LEU A 135 5.20 17.55 -12.51
CA LEU A 135 6.21 17.99 -13.48
C LEU A 135 7.14 19.05 -12.91
N ASP A 136 6.65 19.91 -12.02
CA ASP A 136 7.49 20.90 -11.32
C ASP A 136 8.46 20.23 -10.35
N GLY A 137 8.05 19.15 -9.68
CA GLY A 137 8.93 18.35 -8.81
C GLY A 137 10.09 17.69 -9.56
N HIS A 138 9.92 17.40 -10.85
CA HIS A 138 10.94 16.83 -11.73
C HIS A 138 11.68 17.87 -12.58
N GLN A 139 11.39 19.15 -12.44
CA GLN A 139 12.04 20.22 -13.19
C GLN A 139 13.48 20.42 -12.68
N ASP A 140 14.43 20.49 -13.61
CA ASP A 140 15.82 20.81 -13.28
C ASP A 140 15.94 22.29 -12.86
N LYS A 141 16.66 22.54 -11.76
CA LYS A 141 16.93 23.88 -11.24
C LYS A 141 17.82 24.69 -12.17
N GLN A 142 18.66 24.04 -12.99
CA GLN A 142 19.60 24.73 -13.88
C GLN A 142 18.98 25.10 -15.23
N ARG A 143 18.10 24.25 -15.79
CA ARG A 143 17.46 24.52 -17.08
C ARG A 143 15.97 24.21 -17.05
N LYS A 144 15.17 25.21 -17.44
CA LYS A 144 13.73 25.04 -17.62
C LYS A 144 13.47 24.18 -18.87
N GLN A 145 13.00 22.95 -18.65
CA GLN A 145 12.52 22.08 -19.70
C GLN A 145 11.01 22.29 -19.90
N SER A 146 10.52 21.99 -21.10
CA SER A 146 9.08 22.01 -21.36
C SER A 146 8.37 20.90 -20.57
N MET A 147 7.11 21.13 -20.20
CA MET A 147 6.27 20.13 -19.51
C MET A 147 6.20 18.81 -20.30
N TYR A 148 6.18 18.88 -21.64
CA TYR A 148 6.21 17.71 -22.51
C TYR A 148 7.54 16.93 -22.43
N SER A 149 8.67 17.63 -22.34
CA SER A 149 9.97 16.98 -22.19
C SER A 149 10.05 16.23 -20.85
N ILE A 150 9.64 16.87 -19.76
CA ILE A 150 9.66 16.27 -18.43
C ILE A 150 8.72 15.07 -18.37
N ALA A 151 7.49 15.22 -18.91
CA ALA A 151 6.51 14.15 -18.99
C ALA A 151 7.05 12.91 -19.72
N LYS A 152 7.77 13.12 -20.84
CA LYS A 152 8.41 12.02 -21.57
C LYS A 152 9.47 11.31 -20.71
N THR A 153 10.26 12.04 -19.94
CA THR A 153 11.30 11.47 -19.07
C THR A 153 10.72 10.60 -17.96
N ILE A 154 9.62 11.02 -17.33
CA ILE A 154 8.98 10.29 -16.23
C ILE A 154 7.94 9.26 -16.69
N GLY A 155 7.72 9.11 -18.00
CA GLY A 155 6.70 8.22 -18.56
C GLY A 155 5.25 8.69 -18.33
N LEU A 156 5.03 9.97 -18.11
CA LEU A 156 3.68 10.54 -18.02
C LEU A 156 3.08 10.69 -19.43
N PRO A 157 1.85 10.20 -19.69
CA PRO A 157 1.23 10.34 -21.00
C PRO A 157 1.12 11.80 -21.45
N ALA A 158 1.57 12.11 -22.67
CA ALA A 158 1.49 13.46 -23.23
C ALA A 158 0.06 14.03 -23.26
N THR A 159 -0.95 13.15 -23.35
CA THR A 159 -2.37 13.52 -23.26
C THR A 159 -2.76 14.17 -21.94
N PHE A 160 -2.02 13.92 -20.84
CA PHE A 160 -2.27 14.56 -19.55
C PHE A 160 -1.76 16.00 -19.55
N VAL A 161 -0.60 16.25 -20.17
CA VAL A 161 -0.07 17.60 -20.36
C VAL A 161 -1.01 18.43 -21.25
N GLU A 162 -1.49 17.82 -22.33
CA GLU A 162 -2.46 18.45 -23.24
C GLU A 162 -3.78 18.77 -22.53
N LEU A 163 -4.34 17.80 -21.78
CA LEU A 163 -5.58 18.03 -21.04
C LEU A 163 -5.43 19.11 -19.97
N ARG A 164 -4.28 19.17 -19.29
CA ARG A 164 -3.96 20.25 -18.36
C ARG A 164 -3.92 21.59 -19.09
N HIS A 165 -3.24 21.69 -20.24
CA HIS A 165 -3.17 22.92 -21.02
C HIS A 165 -4.57 23.41 -21.41
N GLN A 166 -5.39 22.51 -21.95
CA GLN A 166 -6.78 22.78 -22.29
C GLN A 166 -7.58 23.27 -21.07
N ALA A 167 -7.48 22.59 -19.93
CA ALA A 167 -8.24 22.94 -18.73
C ALA A 167 -7.89 24.33 -18.15
N THR A 168 -6.68 24.83 -18.38
CA THR A 168 -6.21 26.12 -17.83
C THR A 168 -6.35 27.29 -18.79
N HIS A 169 -6.20 27.05 -20.10
CA HIS A 169 -6.09 28.13 -21.09
C HIS A 169 -7.20 28.12 -22.15
N GLU A 170 -7.89 26.99 -22.32
CA GLU A 170 -8.96 26.85 -23.30
C GLU A 170 -10.32 26.65 -22.61
N GLN A 171 -11.31 26.23 -23.39
CA GLN A 171 -12.61 25.86 -22.84
C GLN A 171 -12.50 24.63 -21.94
N LEU A 172 -13.15 24.72 -20.78
CA LEU A 172 -13.17 23.65 -19.79
C LEU A 172 -13.62 22.32 -20.42
N PRO A 173 -12.86 21.21 -20.24
CA PRO A 173 -13.20 19.93 -20.84
C PRO A 173 -14.59 19.40 -20.45
N SER A 174 -15.12 18.50 -21.27
CA SER A 174 -16.38 17.81 -20.96
C SER A 174 -16.22 16.90 -19.76
N LEU A 175 -17.31 16.70 -19.01
CA LEU A 175 -17.31 15.85 -17.82
C LEU A 175 -16.88 14.40 -18.14
N ALA A 176 -17.31 13.85 -19.27
CA ALA A 176 -16.89 12.52 -19.71
C ALA A 176 -15.38 12.41 -19.92
N LYS A 177 -14.74 13.43 -20.53
CA LYS A 177 -13.29 13.48 -20.72
C LYS A 177 -12.56 13.55 -19.38
N LEU A 178 -13.07 14.36 -18.45
CA LEU A 178 -12.51 14.51 -17.09
C LEU A 178 -12.62 13.23 -16.26
N ARG A 179 -13.78 12.56 -16.26
CA ARG A 179 -13.98 11.26 -15.59
C ARG A 179 -13.00 10.20 -16.10
N ALA A 180 -12.83 10.11 -17.41
CA ALA A 180 -11.90 9.16 -18.03
C ALA A 180 -10.44 9.50 -17.68
N ALA A 181 -10.08 10.79 -17.69
CA ALA A 181 -8.75 11.24 -17.33
C ALA A 181 -8.42 11.01 -15.85
N ALA A 182 -9.36 11.28 -14.93
CA ALA A 182 -9.19 11.05 -13.50
C ALA A 182 -8.95 9.56 -13.19
N ARG A 183 -9.71 8.65 -13.79
CA ARG A 183 -9.49 7.20 -13.65
C ARG A 183 -8.11 6.77 -14.15
N LYS A 184 -7.70 7.27 -15.31
CA LYS A 184 -6.36 6.99 -15.86
C LYS A 184 -5.24 7.58 -14.98
N ALA A 185 -5.46 8.75 -14.40
CA ALA A 185 -4.49 9.37 -13.49
C ALA A 185 -4.36 8.58 -12.19
N LEU A 186 -5.45 8.16 -11.57
CA LEU A 186 -5.42 7.31 -10.36
C LEU A 186 -4.69 6.00 -10.62
N ALA A 187 -4.96 5.32 -11.74
CA ALA A 187 -4.24 4.12 -12.13
C ALA A 187 -2.74 4.38 -12.35
N TRP A 188 -2.39 5.49 -13.02
CA TRP A 188 -0.99 5.86 -13.22
C TRP A 188 -0.28 6.18 -11.89
N ILE A 189 -0.93 6.89 -10.96
CA ILE A 189 -0.36 7.19 -9.64
C ILE A 189 -0.15 5.91 -8.83
N TRP A 190 -1.08 4.95 -8.93
CA TRP A 190 -0.88 3.62 -8.35
C TRP A 190 0.41 2.97 -8.85
N ASP A 191 0.56 2.90 -10.17
CA ASP A 191 1.71 2.25 -10.81
C ASP A 191 3.04 2.98 -10.57
N TYR A 192 3.00 4.28 -10.35
CA TYR A 192 4.18 5.12 -10.17
C TYR A 192 4.62 5.27 -8.70
N TYR A 193 3.70 5.13 -7.74
CA TYR A 193 3.97 5.45 -6.34
C TYR A 193 3.39 4.44 -5.35
N TRP A 194 2.09 4.14 -5.41
CA TRP A 194 1.44 3.40 -4.32
C TRP A 194 1.78 1.91 -4.28
N LYS A 195 1.99 1.27 -5.44
CA LYS A 195 2.23 -0.17 -5.50
C LYS A 195 3.52 -0.58 -4.78
N ASP A 196 4.56 0.24 -4.87
CA ASP A 196 5.90 -0.08 -4.36
C ASP A 196 6.00 0.17 -2.84
N LEU A 197 5.04 0.90 -2.24
CA LEU A 197 5.04 1.17 -0.80
C LEU A 197 4.84 -0.09 0.07
N ALA A 198 4.17 -1.13 -0.40
CA ALA A 198 4.14 -2.38 0.38
C ALA A 198 5.45 -3.16 0.28
N ASP A 199 6.12 -3.07 -0.87
CA ASP A 199 7.27 -3.90 -1.18
C ASP A 199 8.55 -3.39 -0.50
N GLU A 200 8.62 -2.15 -0.03
CA GLU A 200 9.76 -1.63 0.75
C GLU A 200 10.06 -2.43 2.04
N SER A 201 9.06 -3.07 2.67
CA SER A 201 9.30 -3.96 3.83
C SER A 201 9.93 -5.29 3.40
N ARG A 202 9.57 -5.76 2.21
CA ARG A 202 10.23 -6.88 1.53
C ARG A 202 11.58 -6.45 0.97
N GLY A 203 11.74 -5.21 0.52
CA GLY A 203 12.94 -4.59 -0.05
C GLY A 203 14.06 -4.46 0.96
N SER A 204 13.79 -3.98 2.17
CA SER A 204 14.79 -3.95 3.25
C SER A 204 15.28 -5.35 3.63
N LYS A 205 14.37 -6.33 3.71
CA LYS A 205 14.77 -7.72 3.93
C LYS A 205 15.43 -8.31 2.67
N HIS A 206 14.96 -7.98 1.46
CA HIS A 206 15.41 -8.51 0.16
C HIS A 206 16.83 -8.02 -0.11
N ASP A 207 17.13 -6.77 0.19
CA ASP A 207 18.48 -6.23 0.20
C ASP A 207 19.34 -6.93 1.25
N ALA A 208 18.85 -7.17 2.47
CA ALA A 208 19.62 -7.90 3.48
C ALA A 208 19.90 -9.38 3.10
N CYS A 209 18.93 -10.06 2.50
CA CYS A 209 19.05 -11.44 2.02
C CYS A 209 19.96 -11.51 0.78
N ARG A 210 19.74 -10.62 -0.20
CA ARG A 210 20.57 -10.46 -1.40
C ARG A 210 22.00 -10.08 -1.05
N GLU A 211 22.20 -9.21 -0.07
CA GLU A 211 23.51 -8.85 0.45
C GLU A 211 24.19 -10.04 1.11
N ALA A 212 23.48 -10.81 1.95
CA ALA A 212 24.03 -12.03 2.55
C ALA A 212 24.40 -13.08 1.49
N VAL A 213 23.59 -13.26 0.43
CA VAL A 213 23.92 -14.15 -0.69
C VAL A 213 25.13 -13.62 -1.48
N LEU A 214 25.19 -12.32 -1.78
CA LEU A 214 26.34 -11.69 -2.46
C LEU A 214 27.62 -11.75 -1.62
N GLU A 215 27.52 -11.71 -0.29
CA GLU A 215 28.64 -11.90 0.64
C GLU A 215 29.16 -13.34 0.59
N TYR A 216 28.27 -14.33 0.56
CA TYR A 216 28.64 -15.74 0.34
C TYR A 216 29.32 -15.93 -1.02
N LEU A 217 28.81 -15.31 -2.08
CA LEU A 217 29.39 -15.42 -3.42
C LEU A 217 30.77 -14.76 -3.54
N ARG A 218 31.01 -13.67 -2.79
CA ARG A 218 32.30 -12.95 -2.73
C ARG A 218 33.33 -13.62 -1.82
N GLY A 219 32.92 -14.40 -0.83
CA GLY A 219 33.83 -15.06 0.12
C GLY A 219 34.79 -16.03 -0.58
N GLU A 220 36.05 -15.64 -0.71
CA GLU A 220 37.13 -16.51 -1.18
C GLU A 220 37.73 -17.26 0.01
N GLY A 221 37.18 -18.45 0.33
CA GLY A 221 37.91 -19.49 1.06
C GLY A 221 38.10 -19.34 2.58
N ASP A 222 37.53 -18.33 3.24
CA ASP A 222 37.53 -18.25 4.70
C ASP A 222 36.30 -18.98 5.28
N ASP A 223 36.54 -20.14 5.91
CA ASP A 223 35.49 -20.98 6.49
C ASP A 223 34.74 -20.29 7.64
N ALA A 224 35.40 -19.39 8.39
CA ALA A 224 34.75 -18.64 9.47
C ALA A 224 33.74 -17.62 8.91
N GLN A 225 34.09 -16.96 7.81
CA GLN A 225 33.21 -16.01 7.12
C GLN A 225 32.04 -16.72 6.41
N ARG A 226 32.29 -17.91 5.85
CA ARG A 226 31.24 -18.77 5.27
C ARG A 226 30.24 -19.22 6.33
N GLU A 227 30.69 -19.64 7.50
CA GLU A 227 29.77 -20.06 8.54
C GLU A 227 28.94 -18.89 9.09
N LYS A 228 29.55 -17.71 9.25
CA LYS A 228 28.84 -16.49 9.66
C LYS A 228 27.77 -16.07 8.65
N THR A 229 28.07 -16.12 7.36
CA THR A 229 27.09 -15.81 6.29
C THR A 229 25.99 -16.86 6.23
N MET A 230 26.30 -18.14 6.41
CA MET A 230 25.30 -19.22 6.47
C MET A 230 24.36 -19.09 7.68
N ARG A 231 24.85 -18.69 8.86
CA ARG A 231 24.00 -18.39 10.03
C ARG A 231 23.05 -17.22 9.75
N ARG A 232 23.51 -16.20 9.04
CA ARG A 232 22.64 -15.08 8.62
C ARG A 232 21.58 -15.53 7.62
N LEU A 233 21.93 -16.43 6.69
CA LEU A 233 21.01 -16.97 5.70
C LEU A 233 19.91 -17.85 6.32
N GLY A 234 20.21 -18.57 7.41
CA GLY A 234 19.22 -19.36 8.16
C GLY A 234 18.12 -18.53 8.84
N GLY A 235 18.32 -17.22 9.04
CA GLY A 235 17.29 -16.33 9.56
C GLY A 235 16.23 -15.89 8.52
N PHE A 236 16.31 -16.37 7.28
CA PHE A 236 15.40 -16.02 6.19
C PHE A 236 14.62 -17.26 5.72
N GLU A 237 13.36 -17.05 5.30
CA GLU A 237 12.52 -18.11 4.70
C GLU A 237 13.20 -18.78 3.50
N LYS A 238 13.13 -20.11 3.42
CA LYS A 238 13.78 -20.94 2.38
C LYS A 238 13.44 -20.50 0.95
N ASP A 239 12.15 -20.41 0.64
CA ASP A 239 11.66 -20.03 -0.69
C ASP A 239 12.19 -18.66 -1.12
N ARG A 240 12.40 -17.79 -0.14
CA ARG A 240 12.89 -16.44 -0.33
C ARG A 240 14.39 -16.41 -0.64
N VAL A 241 15.20 -17.20 0.04
CA VAL A 241 16.63 -17.31 -0.29
C VAL A 241 16.82 -17.93 -1.67
N LEU A 242 16.03 -18.96 -2.01
CA LEU A 242 16.06 -19.60 -3.33
C LEU A 242 15.65 -18.65 -4.46
N ALA A 243 14.61 -17.81 -4.25
CA ALA A 243 14.20 -16.79 -5.22
C ALA A 243 15.32 -15.77 -5.49
N VAL A 244 16.01 -15.30 -4.45
CA VAL A 244 17.14 -14.37 -4.57
C VAL A 244 18.32 -15.01 -5.31
N ILE A 245 18.63 -16.28 -5.03
CA ILE A 245 19.67 -17.03 -5.75
C ILE A 245 19.33 -17.17 -7.23
N ALA A 246 18.08 -17.44 -7.57
CA ALA A 246 17.63 -17.57 -8.96
C ALA A 246 17.76 -16.24 -9.74
N VAL A 247 17.40 -15.11 -9.10
CA VAL A 247 17.60 -13.77 -9.69
C VAL A 247 19.10 -13.49 -9.91
N LEU A 248 19.95 -13.74 -8.90
CA LEU A 248 21.38 -13.50 -9.01
C LEU A 248 22.08 -14.42 -10.02
N GLN A 249 21.60 -15.66 -10.22
CA GLN A 249 22.08 -16.54 -11.28
C GLN A 249 21.80 -15.99 -12.68
N ALA A 250 20.71 -15.26 -12.88
CA ALA A 250 20.36 -14.64 -14.15
C ALA A 250 21.10 -13.30 -14.38
N GLU A 251 21.39 -12.55 -13.30
CA GLU A 251 22.01 -11.22 -13.38
C GLU A 251 23.55 -11.25 -13.47
N LEU A 252 24.23 -12.19 -12.80
CA LEU A 252 25.68 -12.17 -12.66
C LEU A 252 26.39 -13.02 -13.74
N PRO A 253 27.26 -12.43 -14.58
CA PRO A 253 28.02 -13.19 -15.58
C PRO A 253 29.20 -13.94 -14.94
N GLY A 254 29.32 -15.25 -15.21
CA GLY A 254 30.52 -16.05 -14.91
C GLY A 254 30.24 -17.43 -14.32
N ASN A 255 30.87 -18.47 -14.90
CA ASN A 255 30.66 -19.87 -14.50
C ASN A 255 30.99 -20.14 -13.02
N GLN A 256 31.96 -19.44 -12.44
CA GLN A 256 32.33 -19.58 -11.02
C GLN A 256 31.23 -19.08 -10.08
N VAL A 257 30.61 -17.95 -10.41
CA VAL A 257 29.49 -17.39 -9.63
C VAL A 257 28.27 -18.30 -9.74
N TYR A 258 27.99 -18.79 -10.95
CA TYR A 258 26.91 -19.74 -11.21
C TYR A 258 27.05 -21.05 -10.41
N LEU A 259 28.24 -21.65 -10.40
CA LEU A 259 28.52 -22.86 -9.60
C LEU A 259 28.41 -22.61 -8.09
N ARG A 260 28.80 -21.43 -7.61
CA ARG A 260 28.64 -21.04 -6.21
C ARG A 260 27.17 -20.82 -5.83
N CYS A 261 26.38 -20.21 -6.71
CA CYS A 261 24.93 -20.11 -6.53
C CYS A 261 24.26 -21.50 -6.48
N LEU A 262 24.67 -22.44 -7.34
CA LEU A 262 24.17 -23.82 -7.31
C LEU A 262 24.57 -24.55 -6.02
N LYS A 263 25.82 -24.38 -5.58
CA LYS A 263 26.30 -24.95 -4.32
C LYS A 263 25.48 -24.44 -3.14
N LEU A 264 25.26 -23.12 -3.06
CA LEU A 264 24.47 -22.51 -2.01
C LEU A 264 23.00 -22.97 -2.04
N SER A 265 22.40 -23.04 -3.22
CA SER A 265 21.04 -23.56 -3.41
C SER A 265 20.90 -24.99 -2.87
N LYS A 266 21.87 -25.86 -3.20
CA LYS A 266 21.90 -27.23 -2.70
C LYS A 266 22.12 -27.30 -1.18
N GLU A 267 23.00 -26.45 -0.64
CA GLU A 267 23.31 -26.39 0.80
C GLU A 267 22.10 -25.93 1.63
N ILE A 268 21.27 -25.03 1.09
CA ILE A 268 20.00 -24.59 1.70
C ILE A 268 18.92 -25.67 1.61
N MET A 269 18.87 -26.42 0.50
CA MET A 269 17.92 -27.53 0.36
C MET A 269 18.24 -28.67 1.33
N MET A 270 19.51 -29.08 1.45
CA MET A 270 19.93 -30.20 2.30
C MET A 270 19.73 -29.94 3.80
N ARG A 271 19.84 -28.70 4.27
CA ARG A 271 19.62 -28.36 5.70
C ARG A 271 18.14 -28.42 6.11
N ALA A 272 17.22 -28.16 5.18
CA ALA A 272 15.80 -28.27 5.45
C ALA A 272 15.37 -29.73 5.65
N ASP A 273 16.03 -30.66 4.96
CA ASP A 273 15.76 -32.10 5.10
C ASP A 273 16.30 -32.67 6.44
N GLU A 274 17.21 -31.95 7.11
CA GLU A 274 17.73 -32.31 8.45
C GLU A 274 16.83 -31.75 9.57
N GLU A 275 16.29 -30.52 9.42
CA GLU A 275 15.37 -29.92 10.39
C GLU A 275 13.97 -30.59 10.37
N GLU A 276 13.47 -31.05 9.22
CA GLU A 276 12.22 -31.83 9.14
C GLU A 276 12.32 -33.24 9.76
N ASN A 277 13.53 -33.76 10.02
CA ASN A 277 13.74 -35.07 10.65
C ASN A 277 13.91 -35.00 12.19
N GLU A 278 14.13 -33.81 12.77
CA GLU A 278 14.31 -33.65 14.23
C GLU A 278 12.98 -33.40 14.98
N ASP A 279 11.91 -33.04 14.26
CA ASP A 279 10.59 -32.76 14.84
C ASP A 279 9.71 -34.03 15.05
N GLU A 280 10.17 -35.23 14.69
CA GLU A 280 9.44 -36.50 14.91
C GLU A 280 9.85 -37.27 16.18
N GLU A 281 10.84 -36.81 16.98
CA GLU A 281 11.36 -37.57 18.14
C GLU A 281 11.17 -36.90 19.53
N LYS A 282 10.18 -36.03 19.71
CA LYS A 282 9.80 -35.54 21.06
C LYS A 282 8.30 -35.49 21.27
N ASP A 283 7.72 -36.66 21.54
CA ASP A 283 6.49 -36.79 22.32
C ASP A 283 6.72 -37.81 23.43
N ASP A 284 6.02 -37.59 24.54
CA ASP A 284 5.79 -38.40 25.74
C ASP A 284 6.53 -38.01 27.04
N ASP A 285 5.70 -37.49 27.95
CA ASP A 285 5.61 -37.73 29.42
C ASP A 285 6.66 -37.06 30.35
N ASP A 286 6.35 -36.48 31.51
CA ASP A 286 5.16 -36.52 32.38
C ASP A 286 5.23 -35.40 33.45
N ASP A 287 4.04 -34.97 33.88
CA ASP A 287 3.54 -34.62 35.23
C ASP A 287 4.26 -33.75 36.29
N ASP A 288 3.41 -32.88 36.87
CA ASP A 288 3.20 -32.47 38.28
C ASP A 288 4.41 -32.20 39.20
N ASP A 289 4.43 -31.01 39.84
CA ASP A 289 4.00 -30.92 41.24
C ASP A 289 3.93 -29.47 41.77
N ASP A 290 3.20 -29.38 42.87
CA ASP A 290 2.53 -28.27 43.51
C ASP A 290 3.40 -27.41 44.46
N ASP A 291 2.83 -26.23 44.78
CA ASP A 291 2.76 -25.57 46.09
C ASP A 291 3.86 -24.64 46.69
N ASP A 292 3.32 -23.49 47.13
CA ASP A 292 3.43 -22.88 48.47
C ASP A 292 4.29 -21.62 48.76
N ARG A 293 3.60 -20.70 49.48
CA ARG A 293 4.01 -19.53 50.30
C ARG A 293 4.54 -18.28 49.59
N GLY A 294 3.99 -17.07 49.76
CA GLY A 294 3.14 -16.53 50.83
C GLY A 294 3.87 -15.42 51.61
N LYS A 295 3.35 -14.18 51.57
CA LYS A 295 3.51 -13.01 52.48
C LYS A 295 3.11 -11.75 51.70
N GLY A 296 2.34 -10.78 52.18
CA GLY A 296 1.77 -10.47 53.48
C GLY A 296 1.21 -9.04 53.37
N GLU A 297 0.07 -8.79 54.00
CA GLU A 297 -0.73 -7.56 53.95
C GLU A 297 -0.01 -6.30 54.47
N ALA A 298 -0.44 -5.13 54.00
CA ALA A 298 -0.75 -3.98 54.86
C ALA A 298 -1.63 -2.96 54.12
N GLN A 299 -2.84 -2.75 54.64
CA GLN A 299 -3.75 -1.67 54.30
C GLN A 299 -3.26 -0.34 54.90
N SER A 300 -3.52 0.77 54.22
CA SER A 300 -3.79 2.04 54.90
C SER A 300 -4.78 2.88 54.07
N LEU A 301 -6.00 2.97 54.58
CA LEU A 301 -7.00 3.97 54.25
C LEU A 301 -6.62 5.27 54.97
N ASP A 302 -6.51 6.38 54.23
CA ASP A 302 -7.19 7.65 54.54
C ASP A 302 -6.73 8.74 53.56
N GLY A 303 -7.65 9.62 53.16
CA GLY A 303 -7.23 10.93 52.65
C GLY A 303 -8.11 11.56 51.57
N ALA A 304 -9.29 12.02 51.98
CA ALA A 304 -9.94 13.23 51.48
C ALA A 304 -10.17 13.35 49.96
N ALA A 305 -11.38 12.96 49.56
CA ALA A 305 -12.08 13.58 48.43
C ALA A 305 -12.22 15.08 48.70
N ALA A 306 -11.26 15.87 48.23
CA ALA A 306 -11.44 17.27 47.96
C ALA A 306 -11.95 17.40 46.53
N GLU A 307 -13.13 17.99 46.38
CA GLU A 307 -13.67 18.45 45.10
C GLU A 307 -12.71 19.48 44.51
N SER A 308 -11.65 19.02 43.84
CA SER A 308 -10.76 19.87 43.07
C SER A 308 -11.45 20.18 41.75
N SER A 309 -12.17 21.30 41.74
CA SER A 309 -12.58 22.06 40.56
C SER A 309 -11.35 22.53 39.75
N CYS A 310 -10.51 21.60 39.30
CA CYS A 310 -9.34 21.90 38.49
C CYS A 310 -9.12 20.75 37.52
N GLY A 311 -9.50 20.94 36.25
CA GLY A 311 -9.29 19.96 35.17
C GLY A 311 -7.82 19.79 34.76
N TRP A 312 -6.88 20.15 35.63
CA TRP A 312 -5.43 20.12 35.41
C TRP A 312 -4.76 19.66 36.69
N TRP A 313 -3.91 18.63 36.60
CA TRP A 313 -3.08 18.16 37.69
C TRP A 313 -1.68 17.82 37.16
N LEU A 314 -0.68 17.94 38.03
CA LEU A 314 0.66 17.45 37.75
C LEU A 314 0.66 15.92 37.87
N TYR A 315 1.40 15.22 37.02
CA TYR A 315 1.49 13.76 37.11
C TYR A 315 2.23 13.35 38.39
N GLU A 316 1.52 12.69 39.30
CA GLU A 316 2.03 12.19 40.58
C GLU A 316 2.30 10.68 40.46
N GLY A 317 3.49 10.31 39.97
CA GLY A 317 3.93 8.92 39.82
C GLY A 317 5.38 8.83 39.29
N GLU A 318 5.94 7.63 39.24
CA GLU A 318 7.26 7.41 38.61
C GLU A 318 7.18 7.76 37.11
N TRP A 319 7.81 8.87 36.72
CA TRP A 319 7.84 9.33 35.33
C TRP A 319 8.80 8.46 34.51
N THR A 320 8.28 7.82 33.47
CA THR A 320 9.08 7.11 32.47
C THR A 320 9.18 7.94 31.19
N ALA A 321 10.40 8.13 30.69
CA ALA A 321 10.63 8.91 29.48
C ALA A 321 10.06 8.18 28.25
N LYS A 322 8.90 8.64 27.78
CA LYS A 322 8.26 8.15 26.55
C LYS A 322 8.42 9.17 25.41
N PRO A 323 8.59 8.72 24.16
CA PRO A 323 8.49 9.58 22.99
C PRO A 323 7.16 10.35 22.94
N ILE A 324 7.20 11.56 22.38
CA ILE A 324 6.03 12.45 22.28
C ILE A 324 4.90 11.73 21.54
N GLY A 325 3.73 11.71 22.15
CA GLY A 325 2.50 11.13 21.60
C GLY A 325 2.23 9.67 22.00
N MET A 326 3.19 8.96 22.59
CA MET A 326 2.90 7.69 23.26
C MET A 326 2.44 7.96 24.69
N VAL A 327 1.33 7.33 25.10
CA VAL A 327 0.73 7.45 26.44
C VAL A 327 0.94 6.17 27.22
#